data_AF-A0A6I5W909-F1
#
_entry.id   AF-A0A6I5W909-F1
#
_cell.length_a   1.000
_cell.length_b   1.000
_cell.length_c   1.000
_cell.angle_alpha   90.00
_cell.angle_beta   90.00
_cell.angle_gamma   90.00
#
_symmetry.space_group_name_H-M   'P 1'
#
loop_
_entity.id
_entity.type
_entity.pdbx_description
1 polymer ?
#
loop_
_entity_poly.entity_id
_entity_poly.type
_entity_poly.pdbx_seq_one_letter_code
_entity_poly.pdbx_strand_id
1 'polypeptide(L)'
;MSAVHPGYAPPTGSARPPGRRRAARWLLVATVAWAVLLAALTWWSVRTDPPTVKEQRTIGQAAPVVERAVGRLVAAIGPAAAWVMTPDSVEKGCRVTPVSSGADLTRGVDVLLAEGGERPLLDRVADALPEPWRAGVRDSVDGPRLRADAGDFVLVEGEVAGPGRVRFTVATGCRPADVEFVDSLPLPAAGPALDEASRALGRPATDATRAVVARCPDGGKAWTRWMDAGSEPVSLAALAPLAAGAVLVDTPEAYAYRRGPDIVVADATGEELRLAASTGCAG
;
A
#
# COMPACT_ATOMS: atom_id res chain seq x y z
N MET A 1 82.54 67.45 9.17
CA MET A 1 82.10 66.56 8.07
C MET A 1 80.72 66.06 8.45
N SER A 2 79.66 66.66 7.90
CA SER A 2 78.27 66.32 8.21
C SER A 2 77.68 65.54 7.05
N ALA A 3 77.27 64.30 7.31
CA ALA A 3 76.55 63.47 6.35
C ALA A 3 75.06 63.84 6.37
N VAL A 4 74.51 64.23 5.22
CA VAL A 4 73.09 64.48 5.02
C VAL A 4 72.38 63.14 4.82
N HIS A 5 71.40 62.82 5.67
CA HIS A 5 70.51 61.68 5.47
C HIS A 5 69.48 61.99 4.36
N PRO A 6 69.37 61.19 3.29
CA PRO A 6 68.27 61.32 2.34
C PRO A 6 66.97 60.84 2.99
N GLY A 7 65.94 61.69 2.93
CA GLY A 7 64.60 61.42 3.44
C GLY A 7 63.97 60.20 2.76
N TYR A 8 63.33 59.35 3.58
CA TYR A 8 62.58 58.18 3.15
C TYR A 8 61.25 58.62 2.53
N ALA A 9 61.06 58.38 1.23
CA ALA A 9 59.75 58.56 0.59
C ALA A 9 58.82 57.39 0.96
N PRO A 10 57.55 57.62 1.34
CA PRO A 10 56.63 56.54 1.64
C PRO A 10 56.30 55.76 0.35
N PRO A 11 56.16 54.42 0.41
CA PRO A 11 55.80 53.64 -0.75
C PRO A 11 54.41 54.05 -1.25
N THR A 12 54.33 54.44 -2.51
CA THR A 12 53.07 54.64 -3.24
C THR A 12 52.24 53.37 -3.19
N GLY A 13 51.03 53.46 -2.62
CA GLY A 13 50.10 52.34 -2.50
C GLY A 13 49.85 51.67 -3.85
N SER A 14 49.87 50.33 -3.86
CA SER A 14 49.62 49.54 -5.05
C SER A 14 48.22 49.84 -5.62
N ALA A 15 48.17 50.27 -6.87
CA ALA A 15 46.93 50.44 -7.61
C ALA A 15 46.16 49.11 -7.65
N ARG A 16 44.94 49.07 -7.07
CA ARG A 16 44.05 47.91 -7.20
C ARG A 16 43.69 47.74 -8.70
N PRO A 17 43.92 46.58 -9.31
CA PRO A 17 43.62 46.39 -10.72
C PRO A 17 42.10 46.51 -10.98
N PRO A 18 41.66 47.23 -12.03
CA PRO A 18 40.26 47.55 -12.32
C PRO A 18 39.37 46.34 -12.71
N GLY A 19 39.90 45.12 -12.81
CA GLY A 19 39.15 43.92 -13.19
C GLY A 19 38.46 43.17 -12.04
N ARG A 20 38.83 43.45 -10.78
CA ARG A 20 38.48 42.61 -9.63
C ARG A 20 36.98 42.58 -9.30
N ARG A 21 36.24 43.66 -9.60
CA ARG A 21 34.77 43.74 -9.37
C ARG A 21 33.96 42.96 -10.42
N ARG A 22 34.39 42.95 -11.68
CA ARG A 22 33.72 42.16 -12.74
C ARG A 22 33.99 40.67 -12.56
N ALA A 23 35.23 40.29 -12.22
CA ALA A 23 35.57 38.93 -11.86
C ALA A 23 34.77 38.43 -10.64
N ALA A 24 34.61 39.26 -9.60
CA ALA A 24 33.79 38.93 -8.44
C ALA A 24 32.31 38.73 -8.79
N ARG A 25 31.75 39.54 -9.70
CA ARG A 25 30.36 39.37 -10.17
C ARG A 25 30.18 38.08 -10.97
N TRP A 26 31.11 37.73 -11.85
CA TRP A 26 31.06 36.48 -12.60
C TRP A 26 31.22 35.25 -11.71
N LEU A 27 32.11 35.30 -10.72
CA LEU A 27 32.22 34.27 -9.70
C LEU A 27 30.90 34.11 -8.94
N LEU A 28 30.27 35.20 -8.52
CA LEU A 28 28.98 35.15 -7.82
C LEU A 28 27.88 34.55 -8.69
N VAL A 29 27.80 34.95 -9.97
CA VAL A 29 26.83 34.37 -10.92
C VAL A 29 27.09 32.87 -11.11
N ALA A 30 28.35 32.45 -11.27
CA ALA A 30 28.71 31.05 -11.39
C ALA A 30 28.34 30.26 -10.13
N THR A 31 28.60 30.81 -8.93
CA THR A 31 28.23 30.19 -7.66
C THR A 31 26.71 30.07 -7.51
N VAL A 32 25.95 31.10 -7.87
CA VAL A 32 24.48 31.06 -7.82
C VAL A 32 23.93 30.03 -8.81
N ALA A 33 24.41 30.04 -10.06
CA ALA A 33 24.02 29.05 -11.06
C ALA A 33 24.34 27.62 -10.62
N TRP A 34 25.52 27.42 -10.01
CA TRP A 34 25.92 26.14 -9.45
C TRP A 34 25.05 25.70 -8.28
N ALA A 35 24.73 26.61 -7.35
CA ALA A 35 23.84 26.33 -6.23
C ALA A 35 22.43 25.95 -6.70
N VAL A 36 21.90 26.67 -7.70
CA VAL A 36 20.59 26.35 -8.31
C VAL A 36 20.64 24.99 -9.02
N LEU A 37 21.70 24.70 -9.76
CA LEU A 37 21.89 23.39 -10.40
C LEU A 37 21.93 22.26 -9.37
N LEU A 38 22.72 22.41 -8.30
CA LEU A 38 22.78 21.43 -7.22
C LEU A 38 21.42 21.26 -6.54
N ALA A 39 20.71 22.35 -6.23
CA ALA A 39 19.38 22.28 -5.64
C ALA A 39 18.38 21.55 -6.56
N ALA A 40 18.42 21.81 -7.86
CA ALA A 40 17.57 21.14 -8.84
C ALA A 40 17.91 19.64 -8.96
N LEU A 41 19.19 19.28 -8.98
CA LEU A 41 19.64 17.89 -9.02
C LEU A 41 19.30 17.14 -7.73
N THR A 42 19.49 17.76 -6.56
CA THR A 42 19.08 17.20 -5.27
C THR A 42 17.57 16.99 -5.20
N TRP A 43 16.79 17.97 -5.65
CA TRP A 43 15.34 17.84 -5.73
C TRP A 43 14.90 16.72 -6.67
N TRP A 44 15.55 16.60 -7.83
CA TRP A 44 15.30 15.52 -8.78
C TRP A 44 15.63 14.17 -8.15
N SER A 45 16.84 14.01 -7.62
CA SER A 45 17.30 12.78 -6.95
C SER A 45 16.37 12.34 -5.83
N VAL A 46 15.99 13.25 -4.91
CA VAL A 46 15.04 12.94 -3.82
C VAL A 46 13.67 12.49 -4.33
N ARG A 47 13.25 12.96 -5.52
CA ARG A 47 11.97 12.62 -6.14
C ARG A 47 12.01 11.33 -6.96
N THR A 48 13.12 11.03 -7.62
CA THR A 48 13.20 9.96 -8.63
C THR A 48 14.01 8.75 -8.20
N ASP A 49 14.96 8.93 -7.29
CA ASP A 49 15.85 7.83 -6.93
C ASP A 49 15.15 6.89 -5.94
N PRO A 50 15.23 5.57 -6.16
CA PRO A 50 14.65 4.60 -5.25
C PRO A 50 15.38 4.65 -3.90
N PRO A 51 14.68 4.40 -2.78
CA PRO A 51 15.32 4.34 -1.47
C PRO A 51 16.36 3.21 -1.42
N THR A 52 17.47 3.43 -0.73
CA THR A 52 18.50 2.38 -0.53
C THR A 52 18.28 1.59 0.75
N VAL A 53 17.46 2.10 1.68
CA VAL A 53 17.03 1.42 2.92
C VAL A 53 15.58 1.78 3.26
N LYS A 54 14.89 0.93 4.05
CA LYS A 54 13.47 1.10 4.41
C LYS A 54 13.23 2.39 5.21
N GLU A 55 14.21 2.74 6.03
CA GLU A 55 14.21 3.82 7.01
C GLU A 55 14.30 5.22 6.37
N GLN A 56 14.57 5.30 5.05
CA GLN A 56 14.61 6.56 4.30
C GLN A 56 13.23 7.08 3.87
N ARG A 57 12.17 6.27 4.02
CA ARG A 57 10.80 6.65 3.67
C ARG A 57 9.92 6.52 4.90
N THR A 58 9.12 7.55 5.13
CA THR A 58 8.11 7.56 6.19
C THR A 58 6.90 6.71 5.80
N ILE A 59 6.01 6.41 6.76
CA ILE A 59 4.81 5.64 6.47
C ILE A 59 3.86 6.41 5.54
N GLY A 60 3.71 7.73 5.72
CA GLY A 60 2.89 8.55 4.83
C GLY A 60 3.37 8.49 3.37
N GLN A 61 4.69 8.37 3.15
CA GLN A 61 5.27 8.23 1.82
C GLN A 61 5.14 6.81 1.24
N ALA A 62 5.06 5.78 2.08
CA ALA A 62 4.91 4.39 1.66
C ALA A 62 3.44 4.00 1.39
N ALA A 63 2.48 4.66 2.04
CA ALA A 63 1.06 4.35 1.92
C ALA A 63 0.52 4.32 0.46
N PRO A 64 0.88 5.26 -0.45
CA PRO A 64 0.44 5.17 -1.85
C PRO A 64 1.05 4.01 -2.64
N VAL A 65 2.18 3.45 -2.19
CA VAL A 65 2.76 2.24 -2.77
C VAL A 65 1.95 1.02 -2.31
N VAL A 66 1.61 0.95 -1.02
CA VAL A 66 0.73 -0.09 -0.46
C VAL A 66 -0.65 -0.08 -1.14
N GLU A 67 -1.29 1.09 -1.28
CA GLU A 67 -2.60 1.23 -1.93
C GLU A 67 -2.58 0.70 -3.37
N ARG A 68 -1.56 1.06 -4.15
CA ARG A 68 -1.38 0.55 -5.53
C ARG A 68 -1.06 -0.93 -5.54
N ALA A 69 -0.30 -1.42 -4.57
CA ALA A 69 0.07 -2.83 -4.50
C ALA A 69 -1.15 -3.72 -4.22
N VAL A 70 -2.02 -3.31 -3.30
CA VAL A 70 -3.31 -3.98 -3.06
C VAL A 70 -4.17 -3.97 -4.32
N GLY A 71 -4.24 -2.86 -5.05
CA GLY A 71 -4.99 -2.81 -6.31
C GLY A 71 -4.44 -3.73 -7.41
N ARG A 72 -3.11 -3.89 -7.49
CA ARG A 72 -2.48 -4.89 -8.37
C ARG A 72 -2.81 -6.31 -7.95
N LEU A 73 -2.81 -6.61 -6.65
CA LEU A 73 -3.21 -7.92 -6.13
C LEU A 73 -4.66 -8.24 -6.48
N VAL A 74 -5.58 -7.30 -6.26
CA VAL A 74 -7.00 -7.47 -6.63
C VAL A 74 -7.15 -7.74 -8.14
N ALA A 75 -6.42 -6.99 -8.98
CA ALA A 75 -6.41 -7.23 -10.41
C ALA A 75 -5.83 -8.62 -10.79
N ALA A 76 -4.77 -9.06 -10.11
CA ALA A 76 -4.12 -10.35 -10.34
C ALA A 76 -4.96 -11.55 -9.87
N ILE A 77 -5.66 -11.42 -8.74
CA ILE A 77 -6.63 -12.42 -8.25
C ILE A 77 -7.79 -12.53 -9.26
N GLY A 78 -8.23 -11.38 -9.78
CA GLY A 78 -9.25 -11.31 -10.82
C GLY A 78 -10.65 -11.69 -10.32
N PRO A 79 -11.62 -11.78 -11.23
CA PRO A 79 -13.02 -11.97 -10.85
C PRO A 79 -13.32 -13.42 -10.42
N ALA A 80 -12.53 -14.42 -10.83
CA ALA A 80 -12.88 -15.83 -10.69
C ALA A 80 -12.81 -16.37 -9.24
N ALA A 81 -12.16 -15.65 -8.33
CA ALA A 81 -12.05 -16.02 -6.93
C ALA A 81 -12.91 -15.12 -6.05
N ALA A 82 -13.38 -15.64 -4.92
CA ALA A 82 -14.06 -14.84 -3.91
C ALA A 82 -13.01 -14.13 -3.04
N TRP A 83 -13.06 -12.81 -2.92
CA TRP A 83 -12.05 -12.06 -2.17
C TRP A 83 -12.60 -10.83 -1.48
N VAL A 84 -11.90 -10.40 -0.42
CA VAL A 84 -12.25 -9.25 0.42
C VAL A 84 -10.98 -8.53 0.86
N MET A 85 -10.92 -7.20 0.70
CA MET A 85 -9.79 -6.40 1.19
C MET A 85 -9.89 -6.16 2.69
N THR A 86 -8.83 -6.47 3.43
CA THR A 86 -8.77 -6.24 4.87
C THR A 86 -8.56 -4.76 5.19
N PRO A 87 -9.07 -4.28 6.33
CA PRO A 87 -8.79 -2.92 6.81
C PRO A 87 -7.30 -2.67 7.02
N ASP A 88 -6.93 -1.39 6.95
CA ASP A 88 -5.58 -0.92 7.25
C ASP A 88 -5.29 -1.19 8.72
N SER A 89 -4.12 -1.74 9.00
CA SER A 89 -3.60 -1.88 10.35
C SER A 89 -2.29 -1.14 10.46
N VAL A 90 -2.20 -0.23 11.43
CA VAL A 90 -0.98 0.52 11.73
C VAL A 90 -0.48 0.10 13.10
N GLU A 91 0.55 -0.74 13.13
CA GLU A 91 1.17 -1.19 14.36
C GLU A 91 2.26 -0.21 14.79
N LYS A 92 2.00 0.56 15.86
CA LYS A 92 2.95 1.52 16.43
C LYS A 92 3.90 0.82 17.41
N GLY A 93 5.12 1.34 17.52
CA GLY A 93 6.06 0.94 18.58
C GLY A 93 7.17 0.00 18.14
N CYS A 94 7.24 -0.33 16.84
CA CYS A 94 8.43 -0.94 16.28
C CYS A 94 9.61 0.05 16.38
N ARG A 95 10.85 -0.46 16.48
CA ARG A 95 12.06 0.38 16.59
C ARG A 95 12.74 0.52 15.23
N VAL A 96 12.86 1.77 14.77
CA VAL A 96 13.62 2.12 13.55
C VAL A 96 15.10 2.32 13.91
N THR A 97 15.35 3.00 15.02
CA THR A 97 16.67 3.14 15.64
C THR A 97 16.55 2.97 17.15
N PRO A 98 17.65 2.84 17.92
CA PRO A 98 17.59 2.75 19.38
C PRO A 98 16.86 3.92 20.06
N VAL A 99 16.75 5.08 19.39
CA VAL A 99 16.15 6.31 19.94
C VAL A 99 14.90 6.77 19.19
N SER A 100 14.49 6.10 18.11
CA SER A 100 13.31 6.49 17.32
C SER A 100 12.33 5.33 17.16
N SER A 101 11.09 5.56 17.57
CA SER A 101 9.96 4.68 17.25
C SER A 101 9.56 4.81 15.79
N GLY A 102 8.94 3.77 15.29
CA GLY A 102 8.27 3.74 14.01
C GLY A 102 6.90 3.09 14.13
N ALA A 103 6.28 2.90 12.98
CA ALA A 103 5.12 2.03 12.83
C ALA A 103 5.21 1.23 11.53
N ASP A 104 4.41 0.17 11.44
CA ASP A 104 4.24 -0.64 10.24
C ASP A 104 2.80 -0.53 9.77
N LEU A 105 2.62 -0.12 8.51
CA LEU A 105 1.34 -0.15 7.82
C LEU A 105 1.21 -1.49 7.07
N THR A 106 0.16 -2.22 7.42
CA THR A 106 -0.26 -3.45 6.77
C THR A 106 -1.64 -3.29 6.14
N ARG A 107 -1.80 -3.76 4.91
CA ARG A 107 -3.10 -3.99 4.26
C ARG A 107 -3.12 -5.38 3.65
N GLY A 108 -4.28 -5.92 3.32
CA GLY A 108 -4.35 -7.26 2.76
C GLY A 108 -5.59 -7.54 1.94
N VAL A 109 -5.60 -8.75 1.39
CA VAL A 109 -6.72 -9.34 0.65
C VAL A 109 -6.86 -10.79 1.11
N ASP A 110 -8.01 -11.13 1.69
CA ASP A 110 -8.35 -12.51 2.01
C ASP A 110 -9.11 -13.11 0.82
N VAL A 111 -8.70 -14.30 0.39
CA VAL A 111 -9.29 -15.02 -0.74
C VAL A 111 -9.84 -16.34 -0.26
N LEU A 112 -11.09 -16.60 -0.66
CA LEU A 112 -11.83 -17.83 -0.43
C LEU A 112 -11.94 -18.60 -1.74
N LEU A 113 -11.69 -19.89 -1.66
CA LEU A 113 -11.67 -20.80 -2.78
C LEU A 113 -12.02 -22.22 -2.33
N ALA A 114 -12.22 -23.12 -3.28
CA ALA A 114 -12.31 -24.55 -2.98
C ALA A 114 -10.97 -25.05 -2.40
N GLU A 115 -11.06 -25.93 -1.40
CA GLU A 115 -9.90 -26.57 -0.77
C GLU A 115 -9.02 -27.27 -1.81
N GLY A 116 -7.70 -27.12 -1.68
CA GLY A 116 -6.70 -27.66 -2.61
C GLY A 116 -6.36 -26.73 -3.78
N GLY A 117 -7.05 -25.59 -3.93
CA GLY A 117 -6.76 -24.59 -4.95
C GLY A 117 -5.75 -23.51 -4.53
N GLU A 118 -5.20 -23.58 -3.32
CA GLU A 118 -4.42 -22.49 -2.70
C GLU A 118 -3.08 -22.28 -3.41
N ARG A 119 -2.34 -23.37 -3.66
CA ARG A 119 -1.08 -23.32 -4.43
C ARG A 119 -1.32 -22.81 -5.86
N PRO A 120 -2.26 -23.38 -6.65
CA PRO A 120 -2.59 -22.85 -7.98
C PRO A 120 -3.00 -21.37 -7.99
N LEU A 121 -3.68 -20.88 -6.94
CA LEU A 121 -4.00 -19.47 -6.81
C LEU A 121 -2.72 -18.64 -6.61
N LEU A 122 -1.85 -19.04 -5.67
CA LEU A 122 -0.60 -18.33 -5.41
C LEU A 122 0.28 -18.27 -6.67
N ASP A 123 0.45 -19.38 -7.39
CA ASP A 123 1.27 -19.43 -8.60
C ASP A 123 0.71 -18.50 -9.70
N ARG A 124 -0.61 -18.54 -9.93
CA ARG A 124 -1.29 -17.65 -10.89
C ARG A 124 -1.16 -16.18 -10.53
N VAL A 125 -1.30 -15.84 -9.24
CA VAL A 125 -1.12 -14.47 -8.77
C VAL A 125 0.33 -14.04 -8.98
N ALA A 126 1.32 -14.90 -8.67
CA ALA A 126 2.73 -14.59 -8.93
C ALA A 126 3.00 -14.30 -10.42
N ASP A 127 2.43 -15.12 -11.32
CA ASP A 127 2.59 -14.96 -12.77
C ASP A 127 1.91 -13.69 -13.32
N ALA A 128 0.84 -13.23 -12.68
CA ALA A 128 0.11 -12.03 -13.07
C ALA A 128 0.69 -10.73 -12.48
N LEU A 129 1.53 -10.84 -11.45
CA LEU A 129 2.19 -9.68 -10.84
C LEU A 129 3.30 -9.12 -11.76
N PRO A 130 3.64 -7.82 -11.62
CA PRO A 130 4.63 -7.19 -12.47
C PRO A 130 6.00 -7.85 -12.34
N GLU A 131 6.68 -8.08 -13.46
CA GLU A 131 8.03 -8.68 -13.48
C GLU A 131 9.03 -7.99 -12.53
N PRO A 132 9.08 -6.64 -12.40
CA PRO A 132 9.99 -5.97 -11.48
C PRO A 132 9.79 -6.35 -10.01
N TRP A 133 8.61 -6.84 -9.64
CA TRP A 133 8.33 -7.27 -8.28
C TRP A 133 8.98 -8.60 -7.93
N ARG A 134 9.44 -9.35 -8.93
CA ARG A 134 10.10 -10.66 -8.78
C ARG A 134 9.27 -11.60 -7.90
N ALA A 135 7.97 -11.63 -8.17
CA ALA A 135 7.03 -12.48 -7.44
C ALA A 135 7.40 -13.96 -7.65
N GLY A 136 7.30 -14.74 -6.59
CA GLY A 136 7.53 -16.18 -6.68
C GLY A 136 6.96 -16.92 -5.48
N VAL A 137 6.57 -18.18 -5.71
CA VAL A 137 5.98 -19.05 -4.70
C VAL A 137 6.98 -20.13 -4.31
N ARG A 138 7.26 -20.25 -3.02
CA ARG A 138 8.19 -21.23 -2.46
C ARG A 138 7.48 -22.05 -1.40
N ASP A 139 7.87 -23.30 -1.27
CA ASP A 139 7.38 -24.12 -0.17
C ASP A 139 8.04 -23.67 1.14
N SER A 140 7.24 -23.62 2.19
CA SER A 140 7.66 -23.27 3.54
C SER A 140 7.14 -24.33 4.52
N VAL A 141 7.60 -24.30 5.77
CA VAL A 141 7.16 -25.25 6.81
C VAL A 141 5.65 -25.20 7.02
N ASP A 142 5.06 -24.01 6.85
CA ASP A 142 3.64 -23.73 7.04
C ASP A 142 2.82 -23.85 5.74
N GLY A 143 3.44 -24.35 4.66
CA GLY A 143 2.83 -24.47 3.33
C GLY A 143 3.41 -23.52 2.27
N PRO A 144 2.84 -23.49 1.06
CA PRO A 144 3.32 -22.65 -0.02
C PRO A 144 3.12 -21.17 0.29
N ARG A 145 4.14 -20.37 -0.02
CA ARG A 145 4.17 -18.94 0.29
C ARG A 145 4.66 -18.13 -0.90
N LEU A 146 3.87 -17.14 -1.31
CA LEU A 146 4.24 -16.14 -2.29
C LEU A 146 5.02 -15.02 -1.61
N ARG A 147 6.10 -14.56 -2.25
CA ARG A 147 6.75 -13.29 -1.90
C ARG A 147 7.03 -12.46 -3.13
N ALA A 148 6.87 -11.16 -3.01
CA ALA A 148 7.24 -10.17 -4.01
C ALA A 148 7.63 -8.84 -3.33
N ASP A 149 8.34 -7.98 -4.06
CA ASP A 149 8.71 -6.63 -3.62
C ASP A 149 7.99 -5.61 -4.50
N ALA A 150 7.02 -4.89 -3.95
CA ALA A 150 6.25 -3.91 -4.71
C ALA A 150 7.04 -2.64 -5.05
N GLY A 151 8.33 -2.59 -4.72
CA GLY A 151 9.16 -1.40 -4.78
C GLY A 151 9.12 -0.66 -3.45
N ASP A 152 10.07 0.25 -3.26
CA ASP A 152 10.25 1.02 -2.01
C ASP A 152 10.32 0.14 -0.75
N PHE A 153 10.74 -1.13 -0.89
CA PHE A 153 10.77 -2.15 0.15
C PHE A 153 9.42 -2.51 0.76
N VAL A 154 8.33 -2.37 -0.01
CA VAL A 154 7.01 -2.83 0.40
C VAL A 154 6.91 -4.32 0.09
N LEU A 155 6.80 -5.12 1.14
CA LEU A 155 6.69 -6.57 1.03
C LEU A 155 5.26 -6.93 0.61
N VAL A 156 5.15 -7.75 -0.43
CA VAL A 156 3.92 -8.44 -0.78
C VAL A 156 4.12 -9.91 -0.46
N GLU A 157 3.19 -10.46 0.28
CA GLU A 157 3.22 -11.83 0.73
C GLU A 157 1.87 -12.50 0.50
N GLY A 158 1.88 -13.78 0.15
CA GLY A 158 0.68 -14.61 0.10
C GLY A 158 0.92 -15.90 0.86
N GLU A 159 0.04 -16.26 1.78
CA GLU A 159 0.16 -17.46 2.59
C GLU A 159 -1.18 -18.21 2.69
N VAL A 160 -1.11 -19.51 2.92
CA VAL A 160 -2.29 -20.33 3.19
C VAL A 160 -2.72 -20.09 4.63
N ALA A 161 -3.88 -19.45 4.82
CA ALA A 161 -4.43 -19.15 6.14
C ALA A 161 -5.27 -20.32 6.72
N GLY A 162 -5.58 -21.30 5.89
CA GLY A 162 -6.34 -22.50 6.23
C GLY A 162 -6.87 -23.19 4.97
N PRO A 163 -7.60 -24.31 5.11
CA PRO A 163 -8.23 -24.97 3.97
C PRO A 163 -9.14 -24.01 3.19
N GLY A 164 -8.93 -23.91 1.87
CA GLY A 164 -9.67 -23.02 0.98
C GLY A 164 -9.42 -21.53 1.21
N ARG A 165 -8.37 -21.15 1.94
CA ARG A 165 -8.12 -19.77 2.37
C ARG A 165 -6.69 -19.32 2.10
N VAL A 166 -6.55 -18.24 1.34
CA VAL A 166 -5.26 -17.59 1.10
C VAL A 166 -5.35 -16.15 1.58
N ARG A 167 -4.37 -15.72 2.39
CA ARG A 167 -4.22 -14.34 2.81
C ARG A 167 -3.07 -13.71 2.07
N PHE A 168 -3.34 -12.60 1.38
CA PHE A 168 -2.32 -11.72 0.86
C PHE A 168 -2.12 -10.53 1.78
N THR A 169 -0.87 -10.23 2.09
CA THR A 169 -0.47 -9.14 2.98
C THR A 169 0.51 -8.23 2.27
N VAL A 170 0.25 -6.94 2.32
CA VAL A 170 1.13 -5.87 1.84
C VAL A 170 1.60 -5.06 3.04
N ALA A 171 2.88 -5.16 3.36
CA ALA A 171 3.45 -4.56 4.55
C ALA A 171 4.59 -3.60 4.21
N THR A 172 4.61 -2.46 4.89
CA THR A 172 5.70 -1.49 4.74
C THR A 172 6.96 -1.91 5.47
N GLY A 173 6.83 -2.76 6.49
CA GLY A 173 7.86 -2.94 7.53
C GLY A 173 7.94 -1.70 8.43
N CYS A 174 8.76 -1.80 9.48
CA CYS A 174 8.93 -0.69 10.43
C CYS A 174 9.54 0.55 9.77
N ARG A 175 8.85 1.69 9.86
CA ARG A 175 9.28 2.99 9.29
C ARG A 175 9.00 4.17 10.21
N PRO A 176 9.70 5.30 10.04
CA PRO A 176 9.39 6.52 10.79
C PRO A 176 7.91 6.92 10.60
N ALA A 177 7.21 7.10 11.72
CA ALA A 177 5.83 7.57 11.73
C ALA A 177 5.81 9.11 11.64
N ASP A 178 5.36 9.64 10.51
CA ASP A 178 5.27 11.08 10.23
C ASP A 178 3.82 11.57 10.11
N VAL A 179 2.88 10.64 10.01
CA VAL A 179 1.44 10.90 9.88
C VAL A 179 0.67 10.13 10.93
N GLU A 180 -0.35 10.77 11.48
CA GLU A 180 -1.41 10.07 12.20
C GLU A 180 -2.42 9.57 11.15
N PHE A 181 -2.57 8.25 11.05
CA PHE A 181 -3.61 7.66 10.22
C PHE A 181 -4.95 7.86 10.91
N VAL A 182 -5.81 8.70 10.33
CA VAL A 182 -7.18 8.89 10.78
C VAL A 182 -8.08 7.94 10.00
N ASP A 183 -8.83 7.10 10.71
CA ASP A 183 -9.85 6.19 10.16
C ASP A 183 -11.06 6.98 9.65
N SER A 184 -10.93 7.77 8.59
CA SER A 184 -12.08 8.53 8.05
C SER A 184 -11.84 9.02 6.62
N LEU A 185 -12.11 8.17 5.63
CA LEU A 185 -12.47 8.65 4.29
C LEU A 185 -13.98 8.49 4.07
N PRO A 186 -14.64 9.43 3.35
CA PRO A 186 -16.03 9.25 2.96
C PRO A 186 -16.19 7.96 2.18
N LEU A 187 -17.01 7.06 2.73
CA LEU A 187 -17.30 5.77 2.13
C LEU A 187 -18.24 5.98 0.92
N PRO A 188 -18.08 5.24 -0.19
CA PRO A 188 -19.11 5.19 -1.22
C PRO A 188 -20.46 4.76 -0.62
N ALA A 189 -21.58 4.99 -1.28
CA ALA A 189 -22.86 4.38 -0.87
C ALA A 189 -22.78 2.84 -0.99
N ALA A 190 -23.47 2.11 -0.10
CA ALA A 190 -23.52 0.65 -0.18
C ALA A 190 -24.26 0.24 -1.45
N GLY A 191 -23.68 -0.70 -2.20
CA GLY A 191 -24.42 -1.40 -3.24
C GLY A 191 -25.53 -2.24 -2.60
N PRO A 192 -26.67 -2.43 -3.29
CA PRO A 192 -27.83 -3.15 -2.74
C PRO A 192 -27.53 -4.62 -2.38
N ALA A 193 -26.45 -5.20 -2.92
CA ALA A 193 -26.09 -6.59 -2.71
C ALA A 193 -25.83 -6.95 -1.23
N LEU A 194 -25.20 -6.05 -0.47
CA LEU A 194 -24.91 -6.29 0.95
C LEU A 194 -26.19 -6.26 1.80
N ASP A 195 -27.09 -5.32 1.49
CA ASP A 195 -28.40 -5.19 2.15
C ASP A 195 -29.35 -6.35 1.80
N GLU A 196 -29.28 -6.86 0.58
CA GLU A 196 -30.00 -8.07 0.17
C GLU A 196 -29.50 -9.30 0.92
N ALA A 197 -28.19 -9.48 1.03
CA ALA A 197 -27.57 -10.59 1.75
C ALA A 197 -27.89 -10.56 3.25
N SER A 198 -27.76 -9.39 3.87
CA SER A 198 -28.07 -9.20 5.30
C SER A 198 -29.54 -9.50 5.60
N ARG A 199 -30.45 -9.03 4.73
CA ARG A 199 -31.89 -9.33 4.81
C ARG A 199 -32.20 -10.81 4.62
N ALA A 200 -31.55 -11.48 3.67
CA ALA A 200 -31.75 -12.92 3.44
C ALA A 200 -31.33 -13.76 4.66
N LEU A 201 -30.30 -13.32 5.39
CA LEU A 201 -29.86 -13.95 6.63
C LEU A 201 -30.67 -13.54 7.87
N GLY A 202 -31.65 -12.65 7.72
CA GLY A 202 -32.42 -12.12 8.85
C GLY A 202 -31.59 -11.24 9.80
N ARG A 203 -30.46 -10.70 9.32
CA ARG A 203 -29.55 -9.84 10.09
C ARG A 203 -29.63 -8.42 9.53
N PRO A 204 -30.52 -7.54 10.04
CA PRO A 204 -30.65 -6.20 9.49
C PRO A 204 -29.31 -5.45 9.59
N ALA A 205 -28.99 -4.72 8.51
CA ALA A 205 -27.79 -3.92 8.42
C ALA A 205 -27.66 -2.96 9.61
N THR A 206 -26.50 -2.97 10.26
CA THR A 206 -26.13 -1.92 11.23
C THR A 206 -25.32 -0.84 10.50
N ASP A 207 -25.46 0.42 10.92
CA ASP A 207 -24.77 1.58 10.31
C ASP A 207 -23.23 1.52 10.42
N ALA A 208 -22.68 0.50 11.10
CA ALA A 208 -21.24 0.28 11.29
C ALA A 208 -20.59 -0.36 10.05
N THR A 209 -20.77 0.27 8.90
CA THR A 209 -20.17 -0.18 7.65
C THR A 209 -18.75 0.34 7.55
N ARG A 210 -17.75 -0.55 7.48
CA ARG A 210 -16.37 -0.20 7.12
C ARG A 210 -16.18 -0.38 5.62
N ALA A 211 -15.40 0.48 4.96
CA ALA A 211 -15.00 0.22 3.58
C ALA A 211 -13.53 0.55 3.34
N VAL A 212 -12.96 -0.21 2.41
CA VAL A 212 -11.56 -0.15 2.01
C VAL A 212 -11.53 0.08 0.50
N VAL A 213 -10.62 0.92 0.05
CA VAL A 213 -10.46 1.26 -1.38
C VAL A 213 -9.00 1.06 -1.78
N ALA A 214 -8.80 0.56 -2.99
CA ALA A 214 -7.51 0.45 -3.65
C ALA A 214 -7.58 0.97 -5.10
N ARG A 215 -6.49 1.56 -5.59
CA ARG A 215 -6.38 2.04 -6.98
C ARG A 215 -5.99 0.92 -7.90
N CYS A 216 -6.75 0.74 -8.96
CA CYS A 216 -6.50 -0.29 -9.95
C CYS A 216 -5.39 0.11 -10.93
N PRO A 217 -4.72 -0.87 -11.56
CA PRO A 217 -3.64 -0.61 -12.52
C PRO A 217 -4.09 0.20 -13.75
N ASP A 218 -5.35 0.09 -14.13
CA ASP A 218 -5.99 0.77 -15.27
C ASP A 218 -6.53 2.18 -14.94
N GLY A 219 -6.39 2.62 -13.69
CA GLY A 219 -6.92 3.90 -13.22
C GLY A 219 -8.31 3.81 -12.59
N GLY A 220 -8.95 2.64 -12.60
CA GLY A 220 -10.18 2.37 -11.86
C GLY A 220 -9.97 2.26 -10.35
N LYS A 221 -11.01 1.85 -9.62
CA LYS A 221 -10.95 1.60 -8.18
C LYS A 221 -11.57 0.25 -7.84
N ALA A 222 -10.89 -0.50 -6.99
CA ALA A 222 -11.47 -1.62 -6.28
C ALA A 222 -11.91 -1.16 -4.90
N TRP A 223 -12.99 -1.74 -4.38
CA TRP A 223 -13.45 -1.46 -3.04
C TRP A 223 -14.04 -2.71 -2.39
N THR A 224 -13.93 -2.80 -1.07
CA THR A 224 -14.59 -3.80 -0.23
C THR A 224 -15.31 -3.08 0.87
N ARG A 225 -16.54 -3.51 1.14
CA ARG A 225 -17.37 -3.06 2.24
C ARG A 225 -17.63 -4.21 3.19
N TRP A 226 -17.64 -3.91 4.48
CA TRP A 226 -17.82 -4.88 5.55
C TRP A 226 -19.00 -4.50 6.43
N MET A 227 -19.64 -5.53 6.97
CA MET A 227 -20.67 -5.44 7.99
C MET A 227 -20.55 -6.64 8.93
N ASP A 228 -20.53 -6.35 10.22
CA ASP A 228 -20.63 -7.37 11.26
C ASP A 228 -22.12 -7.72 11.42
N ALA A 229 -22.47 -9.00 11.19
CA ALA A 229 -23.83 -9.50 11.14
C ALA A 229 -24.22 -10.32 12.40
N GLY A 230 -23.48 -10.13 13.49
CA GLY A 230 -23.72 -10.74 14.80
C GLY A 230 -23.03 -12.09 15.00
N SER A 231 -23.03 -12.56 16.25
CA SER A 231 -22.35 -13.79 16.69
C SER A 231 -23.24 -15.03 16.75
N GLU A 232 -24.55 -14.86 16.61
CA GLU A 232 -25.48 -15.98 16.62
C GLU A 232 -25.39 -16.82 15.32
N PRO A 233 -25.24 -18.15 15.42
CA PRO A 233 -25.17 -19.03 14.27
C PRO A 233 -26.36 -18.83 13.32
N VAL A 234 -26.08 -18.75 12.01
CA VAL A 234 -27.09 -18.63 10.97
C VAL A 234 -26.74 -19.55 9.81
N SER A 235 -27.76 -20.11 9.15
CA SER A 235 -27.53 -20.91 7.94
C SER A 235 -27.21 -20.01 6.75
N LEU A 236 -26.06 -20.22 6.13
CA LEU A 236 -25.66 -19.48 4.93
C LEU A 236 -26.45 -19.90 3.67
N ALA A 237 -27.18 -21.02 3.72
CA ALA A 237 -28.00 -21.51 2.61
C ALA A 237 -29.10 -20.52 2.18
N ALA A 238 -29.51 -19.60 3.07
CA ALA A 238 -30.45 -18.53 2.73
C ALA A 238 -29.92 -17.56 1.65
N LEU A 239 -28.61 -17.55 1.38
CA LEU A 239 -27.99 -16.75 0.32
C LEU A 239 -28.09 -17.39 -1.07
N ALA A 240 -28.37 -18.70 -1.16
CA ALA A 240 -28.40 -19.43 -2.43
C ALA A 240 -29.36 -18.84 -3.50
N PRO A 241 -30.56 -18.35 -3.14
CA PRO A 241 -31.45 -17.69 -4.11
C PRO A 241 -30.85 -16.40 -4.70
N LEU A 242 -30.00 -15.69 -3.95
CA LEU A 242 -29.36 -14.44 -4.41
C LEU A 242 -28.23 -14.70 -5.41
N ALA A 243 -27.54 -15.83 -5.25
CA ALA A 243 -26.42 -16.22 -6.10
C ALA A 243 -26.82 -16.50 -7.55
N ALA A 244 -28.09 -16.90 -7.81
CA ALA A 244 -28.60 -17.18 -9.14
C ALA A 244 -27.69 -18.10 -10.00
N GLY A 245 -27.04 -19.07 -9.36
CA GLY A 245 -26.11 -20.02 -10.00
C GLY A 245 -24.66 -19.53 -10.15
N ALA A 246 -24.33 -18.30 -9.75
CA ALA A 246 -22.98 -17.74 -9.79
C ALA A 246 -22.24 -17.89 -8.46
N VAL A 247 -22.28 -19.09 -7.89
CA VAL A 247 -21.62 -19.44 -6.62
C VAL A 247 -20.12 -19.60 -6.84
N LEU A 248 -19.31 -19.03 -5.94
CA LEU A 248 -17.85 -19.14 -5.95
C LEU A 248 -17.35 -20.06 -4.84
N VAL A 249 -17.99 -20.01 -3.67
CA VAL A 249 -17.66 -20.83 -2.49
C VAL A 249 -18.96 -21.20 -1.78
N ASP A 250 -19.09 -22.47 -1.40
CA ASP A 250 -20.22 -23.01 -0.65
C ASP A 250 -19.70 -24.04 0.36
N THR A 251 -19.39 -23.55 1.56
CA THR A 251 -19.00 -24.38 2.70
C THR A 251 -19.86 -24.03 3.92
N PRO A 252 -19.88 -24.86 4.97
CA PRO A 252 -20.61 -24.55 6.19
C PRO A 252 -20.16 -23.24 6.85
N GLU A 253 -18.89 -22.88 6.72
CA GLU A 253 -18.27 -21.72 7.37
C GLU A 253 -18.15 -20.49 6.46
N ALA A 254 -18.32 -20.65 5.14
CA ALA A 254 -18.24 -19.53 4.20
C ALA A 254 -19.12 -19.73 2.97
N TYR A 255 -19.75 -18.65 2.53
CA TYR A 255 -20.54 -18.63 1.31
C TYR A 255 -20.20 -17.39 0.49
N ALA A 256 -19.83 -17.57 -0.77
CA ALA A 256 -19.48 -16.47 -1.65
C ALA A 256 -20.11 -16.64 -3.03
N TYR A 257 -20.59 -15.54 -3.59
CA TYR A 257 -21.26 -15.53 -4.89
C TYR A 257 -21.05 -14.21 -5.62
N ARG A 258 -21.29 -14.23 -6.93
CA ARG A 258 -21.28 -13.02 -7.76
C ARG A 258 -22.69 -12.45 -7.91
N ARG A 259 -22.79 -11.13 -7.83
CA ARG A 259 -24.00 -10.35 -8.12
C ARG A 259 -23.62 -9.18 -9.03
N GLY A 260 -23.76 -9.36 -10.35
CA GLY A 260 -23.30 -8.35 -11.32
C GLY A 260 -21.78 -8.13 -11.23
N PRO A 261 -21.30 -6.89 -11.01
CA PRO A 261 -19.87 -6.61 -10.83
C PRO A 261 -19.34 -6.98 -9.43
N ASP A 262 -20.24 -7.25 -8.49
CA ASP A 262 -19.89 -7.44 -7.08
C ASP A 262 -19.69 -8.92 -6.73
N ILE A 263 -18.76 -9.15 -5.80
CA ILE A 263 -18.57 -10.40 -5.09
C ILE A 263 -19.10 -10.19 -3.68
N VAL A 264 -20.07 -11.01 -3.28
CA VAL A 264 -20.59 -11.02 -1.91
C VAL A 264 -19.98 -12.21 -1.19
N VAL A 265 -19.47 -11.97 0.02
CA VAL A 265 -18.86 -12.96 0.89
C VAL A 265 -19.56 -12.93 2.24
N ALA A 266 -19.97 -14.10 2.72
CA ALA A 266 -20.37 -14.35 4.09
C ALA A 266 -19.34 -15.28 4.73
N ASP A 267 -18.68 -14.83 5.79
CA ASP A 267 -17.65 -15.59 6.51
C ASP A 267 -18.06 -15.78 7.97
N ALA A 268 -18.27 -17.03 8.36
CA ALA A 268 -18.70 -17.46 9.68
C ALA A 268 -17.56 -18.17 10.46
N THR A 269 -16.30 -18.06 10.02
CA THR A 269 -15.16 -18.67 10.72
C THR A 269 -14.73 -17.94 11.99
N GLY A 270 -15.10 -16.66 12.14
CA GLY A 270 -14.82 -15.85 13.32
C GLY A 270 -15.86 -16.03 14.43
N GLU A 271 -15.71 -15.24 15.50
CA GLU A 271 -16.71 -15.14 16.57
C GLU A 271 -18.01 -14.47 16.12
N GLU A 272 -17.95 -13.72 15.01
CA GLU A 272 -19.06 -13.01 14.40
C GLU A 272 -19.13 -13.35 12.92
N LEU A 273 -20.36 -13.48 12.40
CA LEU A 273 -20.61 -13.55 10.97
C LEU A 273 -20.22 -12.20 10.36
N ARG A 274 -19.31 -12.23 9.39
CA ARG A 274 -18.93 -11.04 8.61
C ARG A 274 -19.51 -11.13 7.21
N LEU A 275 -20.21 -10.09 6.81
CA LEU A 275 -20.67 -9.90 5.44
C LEU A 275 -19.80 -8.87 4.75
N ALA A 276 -19.41 -9.16 3.52
CA ALA A 276 -18.67 -8.24 2.70
C ALA A 276 -19.18 -8.19 1.26
N ALA A 277 -19.08 -7.02 0.65
CA ALA A 277 -19.31 -6.81 -0.78
C ALA A 277 -18.07 -6.16 -1.39
N SER A 278 -17.51 -6.78 -2.41
CA SER A 278 -16.30 -6.34 -3.10
C SER A 278 -16.55 -6.09 -4.58
N THR A 279 -16.09 -4.96 -5.10
CA THR A 279 -16.01 -4.69 -6.54
C THR A 279 -14.55 -4.63 -6.96
N GLY A 280 -14.19 -5.39 -8.00
CA GLY A 280 -12.83 -5.48 -8.51
C GLY A 280 -12.43 -4.37 -9.48
N CYS A 281 -11.28 -4.56 -10.12
CA CYS A 281 -10.70 -3.58 -11.04
C CYS A 281 -11.34 -3.54 -12.43
N ALA A 282 -12.09 -4.57 -12.83
CA ALA A 282 -12.73 -4.63 -14.15
C ALA A 282 -14.07 -3.87 -14.23
N GLY A 283 -14.20 -2.77 -13.46
CA GLY A 283 -15.42 -1.96 -13.34
C GLY A 283 -15.52 -0.88 -14.40
#